data_AF-A0A965AQE7-F1
#
_entry.id   AF-A0A965AQE7-F1
#
_cell.length_a   1.000
_cell.length_b   1.000
_cell.length_c   1.000
_cell.angle_alpha   90.00
_cell.angle_beta   90.00
_cell.angle_gamma   90.00
#
_symmetry.space_group_name_H-M   'P 1'
#
loop_
_entity.id
_entity.type
_entity.pdbx_description
1 polymer ?
#
loop_
_entity_poly.entity_id
_entity_poly.type
_entity_poly.pdbx_seq_one_letter_code
_entity_poly.pdbx_strand_id
1 'polypeptide(L)' 'MKPASVVWAIVVLLIIAHQDFWFWDDTTLVWGFLPVALAYHACISLAASGTWYLATRFCWPVDETEMEKTGEKTA' A
#
# COMPACT_ATOMS: atom_id res chain seq x y z
N MET A 1 -13.42 -15.20 0.81
CA MET A 1 -12.88 -14.17 -0.12
C MET A 1 -11.43 -14.54 -0.40
N LYS A 2 -10.99 -14.63 -1.66
CA LYS A 2 -9.56 -14.90 -1.93
C LYS A 2 -8.73 -13.73 -1.36
N PRO A 3 -7.58 -13.97 -0.72
CA PRO A 3 -6.80 -12.89 -0.09
C PRO A 3 -6.39 -11.80 -1.10
N ALA A 4 -6.15 -12.20 -2.35
CA ALA A 4 -5.93 -11.27 -3.46
C ALA A 4 -7.09 -10.28 -3.70
N SER A 5 -8.35 -10.68 -3.49
CA SER A 5 -9.51 -9.79 -3.68
C SER A 5 -9.56 -8.67 -2.63
N VAL A 6 -9.04 -8.92 -1.42
CA VAL A 6 -8.96 -7.91 -0.36
C VAL A 6 -7.91 -6.86 -0.72
N VAL A 7 -6.74 -7.29 -1.22
CA VAL A 7 -5.68 -6.37 -1.69
C VAL A 7 -6.22 -5.47 -2.81
N TRP A 8 -6.93 -6.05 -3.79
CA TRP A 8 -7.54 -5.27 -4.87
C TRP A 8 -8.58 -4.26 -4.39
N ALA A 9 -9.42 -4.62 -3.40
CA ALA A 9 -10.36 -3.69 -2.82
C ALA A 9 -9.66 -2.49 -2.13
N ILE A 10 -8.55 -2.75 -1.43
CA ILE A 10 -7.74 -1.70 -0.79
C ILE A 10 -7.09 -0.81 -1.85
N VAL A 11 -6.57 -1.37 -2.94
CA VAL A 11 -5.99 -0.58 -4.05
C VAL A 11 -7.04 0.38 -4.65
N VAL A 12 -8.24 -0.12 -4.94
CA VAL A 12 -9.32 0.73 -5.48
C VAL A 12 -9.71 1.83 -4.49
N LEU A 13 -9.80 1.50 -3.20
CA LEU A 13 -10.08 2.48 -2.15
C LEU A 13 -9.00 3.55 -2.08
N LEU A 14 -7.71 3.17 -2.16
CA LEU A 14 -6.59 4.11 -2.16
C LEU A 14 -6.60 5.02 -3.38
N ILE A 15 -6.98 4.53 -4.56
CA ILE A 15 -7.10 5.37 -5.78
C ILE A 15 -8.16 6.45 -5.59
N ILE A 16 -9.31 6.08 -5.01
CA ILE A 16 -10.39 7.05 -4.74
C ILE A 16 -9.93 8.06 -3.67
N ALA A 17 -9.35 7.57 -2.58
CA ALA A 17 -8.78 8.42 -1.52
C ALA A 17 -7.71 9.37 -2.06
N HIS A 18 -6.92 8.96 -3.04
CA HIS A 18 -5.86 9.78 -3.62
C HIS A 18 -6.37 10.94 -4.49
N GLN A 19 -7.65 10.96 -4.88
CA GLN A 19 -8.19 12.10 -5.62
C GLN A 19 -8.29 13.37 -4.77
N ASP A 20 -8.32 13.24 -3.44
CA ASP A 20 -8.32 14.32 -2.46
C ASP A 20 -9.25 15.51 -2.79
N PHE A 21 -10.54 15.22 -3.04
CA PHE A 21 -11.54 16.27 -3.27
C PHE A 21 -12.01 16.96 -1.99
N TRP A 22 -11.66 16.44 -0.82
CA TRP A 22 -12.22 16.88 0.46
C TRP A 22 -11.34 17.91 1.16
N PHE A 23 -10.01 17.74 1.14
CA PHE A 23 -9.07 18.63 1.83
C PHE A 23 -8.48 19.70 0.91
N TRP A 24 -8.98 19.82 -0.33
CA TRP A 24 -8.44 20.73 -1.34
C TRP A 24 -8.43 22.21 -0.92
N ASP A 25 -9.45 22.65 -0.18
CA ASP A 25 -9.56 24.04 0.33
C ASP A 25 -9.29 24.15 1.85
N ASP A 26 -8.89 23.05 2.49
CA ASP A 26 -8.69 23.02 3.94
C ASP A 26 -7.25 23.42 4.30
N THR A 27 -7.13 24.57 4.96
CA THR A 27 -5.85 25.13 5.41
C THR A 27 -5.51 24.76 6.85
N THR A 28 -6.28 23.87 7.48
CA THR A 28 -6.04 23.41 8.84
C THR A 28 -4.65 22.82 8.98
N LEU A 29 -3.89 23.28 9.98
CA LEU A 29 -2.57 22.76 10.28
C LEU A 29 -2.65 21.65 11.32
N VAL A 30 -2.17 20.48 10.94
CA VAL A 30 -1.88 19.38 11.86
C VAL A 30 -0.59 19.72 12.61
N TRP A 31 -0.59 19.53 13.94
CA TRP A 31 0.56 19.84 14.82
C TRP A 31 1.05 21.29 14.76
N GLY A 32 0.26 22.22 14.20
CA GLY A 32 0.58 23.64 14.11
C GLY A 32 1.58 24.02 13.00
N PHE A 33 2.02 23.09 12.15
CA PHE A 33 2.95 23.39 11.05
C PHE A 33 2.68 22.63 9.74
N LEU A 34 1.94 21.52 9.78
CA LEU A 34 1.76 20.63 8.64
C LEU A 34 0.36 20.82 8.03
N PRO A 35 0.20 21.26 6.77
CA PRO A 35 -1.11 21.34 6.14
C PRO A 35 -1.82 19.98 6.15
N VAL A 36 -3.11 19.95 6.48
CA VAL A 36 -3.90 18.72 6.58
C VAL A 36 -3.91 17.93 5.27
N ALA A 37 -4.00 18.61 4.13
CA ALA A 37 -3.89 17.97 2.81
C ALA A 37 -2.56 17.23 2.66
N LEU A 38 -1.44 17.80 3.13
CA LEU A 38 -0.13 17.15 3.05
C LEU A 38 -0.03 15.94 4.00
N ALA A 39 -0.54 16.09 5.22
CA ALA A 39 -0.59 15.01 6.20
C ALA A 39 -1.43 13.82 5.68
N TYR A 40 -2.56 14.12 5.04
CA TYR A 40 -3.43 13.14 4.40
C TYR A 40 -2.71 12.35 3.30
N HIS A 41 -2.01 13.04 2.39
CA HIS A 41 -1.22 12.40 1.34
C HIS A 41 -0.06 11.55 1.89
N ALA A 42 0.58 11.98 2.99
CA ALA A 42 1.60 11.18 3.66
C ALA A 42 1.01 9.86 4.21
N CYS A 43 -0.17 9.92 4.84
CA CYS A 43 -0.88 8.72 5.28
C CYS A 43 -1.25 7.79 4.13
N ILE A 44 -1.73 8.33 3.00
CA ILE A 44 -2.02 7.52 1.79
C ILE A 44 -0.74 6.84 1.28
N SER A 45 0.39 7.53 1.26
CA SER A 45 1.67 6.95 0.81
C SER A 45 2.11 5.78 1.69
N LEU A 46 1.95 5.91 3.02
CA LEU A 46 2.22 4.81 3.97
C LEU A 46 1.27 3.63 3.75
N ALA A 47 -0.02 3.90 3.55
CA ALA A 47 -1.02 2.87 3.28
C ALA A 47 -0.76 2.16 1.95
N ALA A 48 -0.32 2.88 0.90
CA ALA A 48 0.06 2.31 -0.38
C ALA A 48 1.26 1.37 -0.25
N SER A 49 2.31 1.78 0.49
CA SER A 49 3.46 0.92 0.80
C SER A 49 3.03 -0.36 1.52
N GLY A 50 2.19 -0.25 2.55
CA GLY A 50 1.64 -1.40 3.26
C GLY A 50 0.79 -2.31 2.36
N THR A 51 0.00 -1.72 1.47
CA THR A 51 -0.81 -2.47 0.49
C THR A 51 0.08 -3.24 -0.48
N TRP A 52 1.20 -2.66 -0.91
CA TRP A 52 2.18 -3.34 -1.76
C TRP A 52 2.90 -4.48 -1.04
N TYR A 53 3.23 -4.31 0.24
CA TYR A 53 3.74 -5.40 1.06
C TYR A 53 2.72 -6.56 1.20
N LEU A 54 1.45 -6.25 1.41
CA LEU A 54 0.39 -7.27 1.43
C LEU A 54 0.23 -7.93 0.05
N ALA A 55 0.36 -7.15 -1.02
CA ALA A 55 0.30 -7.66 -2.39
C ALA A 55 1.43 -8.67 -2.66
N THR A 56 2.67 -8.42 -2.23
CA THR A 56 3.76 -9.39 -2.40
C THR A 56 3.47 -10.67 -1.63
N ARG A 57 2.91 -10.60 -0.42
CA ARG A 57 2.62 -11.80 0.38
C ARG A 57 1.44 -12.63 -0.13
N PHE A 58 0.40 -11.98 -0.65
CA PHE A 58 -0.88 -12.64 -0.98
C PHE A 58 -1.12 -12.85 -2.48
N CYS A 59 -0.58 -11.99 -3.35
CA CYS A 59 -0.73 -12.09 -4.79
C CYS A 59 0.48 -12.74 -5.47
N TRP A 60 1.64 -12.71 -4.82
CA TRP A 60 2.88 -13.29 -5.35
C TRP A 60 3.60 -14.18 -4.32
N PRO A 61 2.93 -15.23 -3.81
CA PRO A 61 3.60 -16.18 -2.93
C PRO A 61 4.78 -16.80 -3.68
N VAL A 62 5.99 -16.60 -3.15
CA VAL A 62 7.16 -17.35 -3.64
C VAL A 62 6.95 -18.80 -3.23
N ASP A 63 6.82 -19.69 -4.21
CA ASP A 63 6.77 -21.12 -3.94
C ASP A 63 8.11 -21.53 -3.31
N GLU A 64 8.06 -22.02 -2.07
CA GLU A 64 9.23 -22.45 -1.30
C GLU A 64 10.05 -23.53 -2.06
N THR A 65 9.40 -24.25 -2.98
CA THR A 65 10.00 -25.28 -3.85
C THR A 65 10.97 -24.74 -4.92
N GLU A 66 10.89 -23.45 -5.28
CA GLU A 66 11.82 -22.83 -6.26
C GLU A 66 13.11 -22.33 -5.59
N MET A 67 13.05 -21.96 -4.31
CA MET A 67 14.23 -21.49 -3.56
C MET A 67 15.18 -22.64 -3.18
N GLU A 68 14.66 -23.85 -2.92
CA GLU A 68 15.46 -25.04 -2.64
C GLU A 68 16.26 -25.49 -3.88
N LYS A 69 15.64 -25.48 -5.08
CA LYS A 69 16.30 -25.85 -6.35
C LYS A 69 17.44 -24.92 -6.77
N THR A 70 17.43 -23.67 -6.32
CA THR A 70 18.50 -22.70 -6.61
C THR A 70 19.70 -22.89 -5.70
N GLY A 71 19.51 -23.31 -4.44
CA GLY A 71 20.59 -23.61 -3.51
C GLY A 71 21.35 -24.90 -3.85
N GLU A 72 20.66 -25.91 -4.36
CA GLU A 72 21.26 -27.21 -4.74
C GLU A 72 22.13 -27.12 -6.00
N LYS A 73 21.82 -26.23 -6.95
CA LYS A 73 22.60 -26.07 -8.20
C LYS A 73 23.93 -25.33 -8.04
N THR A 74 24.18 -24.73 -6.88
CA THR A 74 25.41 -23.96 -6.58
C THR A 74 26.33 -24.64 -5.56
N ALA A 75 25.97 -25.84 -5.07
CA ALA A 75 26.77 -26.64 -4.15
C ALA A 75 27.58 -27.73 -4.88
#